data_AF-A0A7J8Q4K8-F1
#
_entry.id   AF-A0A7J8Q4K8-F1
#
_cell.length_a   1.000
_cell.length_b   1.000
_cell.length_c   1.000
_cell.angle_alpha   90.00
_cell.angle_beta   90.00
_cell.angle_gamma   90.00
#
_symmetry.space_group_name_H-M   'P 1'
#
loop_
_entity.id
_entity.type
_entity.pdbx_description
1 polymer ?
#
loop_
_entity_poly.entity_id
_entity_poly.type
_entity_poly.pdbx_seq_one_letter_code
_entity_poly.pdbx_strand_id
1 'polypeptide(L)'
;MAQIKDGIKVEEPQADRSIGEKKPRVFTEEEPSMTELSGYNFKRQEFEIEYDNDAEQLLADMEFKDTDTKAERELKLRVLHIYSKRLDERKRRKDFILERNLLYPDPFERNLSPEEKEIYQRYKVFMRFHSKEEHRELLKSVIEEHRIVKRIQELQEARAAGCRTAAEANKFIEQKRKKEAEENAQRLKESVQAGPSGKVLLHGSPRGIVRGSPGLQPFSKESSTVLGQTTLSTLDDWDITGFIGADLLSDSEKQLCSEIRILPSHYLSMLQTLSMEIMKGNISKKSDAHNLFKVEPSKVDRVYDMLVKKGIVQV
;
A
#
# COMPACT_ATOMS: atom_id res chain seq x y z
N MET A 1 -0.98 -73.50 -46.75
CA MET A 1 -1.11 -74.36 -45.56
C MET A 1 0.30 -74.64 -45.07
N ALA A 2 0.71 -74.47 -43.82
CA ALA A 2 0.10 -73.98 -42.60
C ALA A 2 1.26 -73.52 -41.69
N GLN A 3 0.97 -72.62 -40.75
CA GLN A 3 1.87 -72.22 -39.66
C GLN A 3 2.17 -73.39 -38.70
N ILE A 4 3.29 -73.29 -37.94
CA ILE A 4 3.37 -73.41 -36.46
C ILE A 4 4.85 -73.21 -36.00
N LYS A 5 5.04 -72.29 -35.01
CA LYS A 5 6.01 -72.19 -33.87
C LYS A 5 7.52 -72.46 -34.09
N ASP A 6 8.49 -71.89 -33.37
CA ASP A 6 8.57 -71.16 -32.09
C ASP A 6 9.93 -70.41 -32.03
N GLY A 7 10.03 -69.37 -31.20
CA GLY A 7 11.26 -69.10 -30.42
C GLY A 7 12.22 -67.98 -30.86
N ILE A 8 12.28 -66.92 -30.03
CA ILE A 8 13.40 -66.56 -29.13
C ILE A 8 13.58 -65.03 -29.01
N LYS A 9 13.68 -64.61 -27.74
CA LYS A 9 13.79 -63.29 -27.14
C LYS A 9 15.23 -63.05 -26.68
N VAL A 10 15.89 -61.95 -27.05
CA VAL A 10 17.11 -61.38 -26.41
C VAL A 10 17.17 -59.87 -26.75
N GLU A 11 16.76 -59.00 -25.82
CA GLU A 11 17.55 -58.06 -24.99
C GLU A 11 18.13 -56.81 -25.70
N GLU A 12 17.81 -55.65 -25.11
CA GLU A 12 18.31 -54.29 -25.41
C GLU A 12 19.80 -54.11 -25.07
N PRO A 13 20.51 -53.19 -25.74
CA PRO A 13 21.63 -52.49 -25.14
C PRO A 13 21.23 -51.08 -24.69
N GLN A 14 21.51 -50.79 -23.42
CA GLN A 14 21.53 -49.44 -22.84
C GLN A 14 22.45 -48.50 -23.62
N ALA A 15 22.00 -47.27 -23.86
CA ALA A 15 22.86 -46.17 -24.31
C ALA A 15 22.66 -44.94 -23.41
N ASP A 16 23.74 -44.64 -22.70
CA ASP A 16 24.28 -43.36 -22.25
C ASP A 16 23.42 -42.31 -21.52
N ARG A 17 23.79 -42.15 -20.24
CA ARG A 17 23.54 -40.97 -19.41
C ARG A 17 24.49 -39.85 -19.85
N SER A 18 23.94 -38.84 -20.53
CA SER A 18 24.58 -37.52 -20.67
C SER A 18 23.99 -36.54 -19.65
N ILE A 19 24.79 -36.19 -18.65
CA ILE A 19 24.53 -35.13 -17.68
C ILE A 19 24.74 -33.80 -18.41
N GLY A 20 23.63 -33.21 -18.86
CA GLY A 20 23.59 -31.81 -19.30
C GLY A 20 23.33 -30.92 -18.10
N GLU A 21 24.36 -30.18 -17.67
CA GLU A 21 24.28 -29.13 -16.66
C GLU A 21 23.25 -28.07 -17.08
N LYS A 22 22.04 -28.17 -16.52
CA LYS A 22 21.05 -27.09 -16.63
C LYS A 22 21.46 -25.98 -15.67
N LYS A 23 21.94 -24.86 -16.23
CA LYS A 23 22.08 -23.59 -15.52
C LYS A 23 20.79 -23.29 -14.74
N PRO A 24 20.87 -22.83 -13.48
CA PRO A 24 19.68 -22.50 -12.70
C PRO A 24 18.91 -21.41 -13.44
N ARG A 25 17.61 -21.67 -13.70
CA ARG A 25 16.70 -20.61 -14.11
C ARG A 25 16.74 -19.56 -13.00
N VAL A 26 17.19 -18.36 -13.34
CA VAL A 26 16.96 -17.17 -12.54
C VAL A 26 15.45 -17.13 -12.29
N PHE A 27 15.06 -17.26 -11.01
CA PHE A 27 13.73 -16.87 -10.58
C PHE A 27 13.63 -15.37 -10.90
N THR A 28 13.05 -15.06 -12.05
CA THR A 28 12.42 -13.76 -12.24
C THR A 28 11.43 -13.65 -11.10
N GLU A 29 11.60 -12.68 -10.21
CA GLU A 29 10.56 -12.34 -9.24
C GLU A 29 9.38 -11.81 -10.05
N GLU A 30 8.57 -12.74 -10.56
CA GLU A 30 7.20 -12.45 -10.94
C GLU A 30 6.52 -12.06 -9.64
N GLU A 31 6.27 -10.76 -9.51
CA GLU A 31 5.46 -10.17 -8.46
C GLU A 31 4.25 -11.08 -8.25
N PRO A 32 4.05 -11.63 -7.03
CA PRO A 32 3.03 -12.64 -6.80
C PRO A 32 1.71 -12.11 -7.30
N SER A 33 1.04 -12.90 -8.14
CA SER A 33 -0.20 -12.46 -8.76
C SER A 33 -1.18 -12.07 -7.65
N MET A 34 -2.00 -11.03 -7.88
CA MET A 34 -3.01 -10.60 -6.88
C MET A 34 -3.88 -11.77 -6.37
N THR A 35 -4.06 -12.77 -7.22
CA THR A 35 -4.71 -14.05 -6.93
C THR A 35 -3.96 -14.86 -5.87
N GLU A 36 -2.63 -15.01 -5.98
CA GLU A 36 -1.79 -15.69 -4.99
C GLU A 36 -1.73 -14.90 -3.67
N LEU A 37 -1.77 -13.57 -3.75
CA LEU A 37 -1.84 -12.70 -2.57
C LEU A 37 -3.19 -12.80 -1.81
N SER A 38 -4.26 -13.22 -2.48
CA SER A 38 -5.60 -13.32 -1.88
C SER A 38 -5.78 -14.56 -1.00
N GLY A 39 -4.93 -15.59 -1.14
CA GLY A 39 -5.08 -16.87 -0.46
C GLY A 39 -6.40 -17.59 -0.76
N TYR A 40 -7.09 -17.26 -1.87
CA TYR A 40 -8.38 -17.87 -2.20
C TYR A 40 -8.19 -19.14 -3.04
N ASN A 41 -8.76 -20.25 -2.57
CA ASN A 41 -8.73 -21.53 -3.26
C ASN A 41 -10.01 -21.74 -4.09
N PHE A 42 -9.90 -21.63 -5.41
CA PHE A 42 -11.04 -21.77 -6.32
C PHE A 42 -11.68 -23.16 -6.35
N LYS A 43 -10.89 -24.23 -6.16
CA LYS A 43 -11.43 -25.60 -6.18
C LYS A 43 -12.26 -25.89 -4.93
N ARG A 44 -11.89 -25.27 -3.82
CA ARG A 44 -12.54 -25.44 -2.52
C ARG A 44 -13.61 -24.37 -2.25
N GLN A 45 -13.51 -23.22 -2.90
CA GLN A 45 -14.32 -22.01 -2.64
C GLN A 45 -14.14 -21.46 -1.22
N GLU A 46 -12.89 -21.45 -0.76
CA GLU A 46 -12.46 -21.12 0.60
C GLU A 46 -11.27 -20.17 0.57
N PHE A 47 -11.16 -19.30 1.57
CA PHE A 47 -9.92 -18.57 1.83
C PHE A 47 -9.02 -19.42 2.72
N GLU A 48 -7.71 -19.32 2.53
CA GLU A 48 -6.72 -19.91 3.44
C GLU A 48 -6.84 -19.35 4.86
N ILE A 49 -7.14 -18.05 4.98
CA ILE A 49 -7.45 -17.38 6.24
C ILE A 49 -8.85 -16.75 6.10
N GLU A 50 -9.83 -17.31 6.82
CA GLU A 50 -11.19 -16.76 6.78
C GLU A 50 -11.35 -15.56 7.72
N TYR A 51 -12.43 -14.79 7.52
CA TYR A 51 -12.80 -13.73 8.44
C TYR A 51 -13.12 -14.31 9.82
N ASP A 52 -12.50 -13.76 10.88
CA ASP A 52 -12.63 -14.25 12.26
C ASP A 52 -12.26 -15.74 12.36
N ASN A 53 -11.05 -16.09 11.90
CA ASN A 53 -10.54 -17.47 11.85
C ASN A 53 -10.46 -18.16 13.23
N ASP A 54 -10.33 -17.38 14.30
CA ASP A 54 -10.21 -17.90 15.67
C ASP A 54 -11.56 -18.02 16.38
N ALA A 55 -12.68 -17.79 15.68
CA ALA A 55 -14.03 -17.85 16.26
C ALA A 55 -14.32 -19.22 16.88
N GLU A 56 -13.81 -20.29 16.25
CA GLU A 56 -13.94 -21.67 16.67
C GLU A 56 -13.16 -21.98 17.97
N GLN A 57 -12.13 -21.21 18.29
CA GLN A 57 -11.32 -21.41 19.50
C GLN A 57 -12.15 -21.26 20.78
N LEU A 58 -13.13 -20.35 20.77
CA LEU A 58 -14.06 -20.14 21.90
C LEU A 58 -15.01 -21.32 22.13
N LEU A 59 -15.18 -22.16 21.11
CA LEU A 59 -16.02 -23.35 21.17
C LEU A 59 -15.23 -24.65 21.36
N ALA A 60 -13.91 -24.62 21.19
CA ALA A 60 -13.07 -25.81 21.19
C ALA A 60 -13.23 -26.66 22.46
N ASP A 61 -13.33 -26.01 23.62
CA ASP A 61 -13.46 -26.67 24.92
C ASP A 61 -14.93 -26.72 25.42
N MET A 62 -15.90 -26.31 24.58
CA MET A 62 -17.30 -26.27 24.98
C MET A 62 -17.96 -27.64 24.83
N GLU A 63 -18.30 -28.26 25.95
CA GLU A 63 -19.04 -29.53 26.00
C GLU A 63 -20.34 -29.38 26.80
N PHE A 64 -21.40 -30.11 26.41
CA PHE A 64 -22.63 -30.21 27.21
C PHE A 64 -22.57 -31.47 28.08
N LYS A 65 -22.68 -31.31 29.39
CA LYS A 65 -22.70 -32.42 30.36
C LYS A 65 -24.12 -32.65 30.86
N ASP A 66 -24.44 -33.89 31.19
CA ASP A 66 -25.74 -34.22 31.79
C ASP A 66 -25.92 -33.63 33.19
N THR A 67 -24.81 -33.33 33.87
CA THR A 67 -24.77 -32.62 35.15
C THR A 67 -24.91 -31.10 35.04
N ASP A 68 -24.89 -30.54 33.82
CA ASP A 68 -24.97 -29.09 33.62
C ASP A 68 -26.28 -28.55 34.19
N THR A 69 -26.17 -27.47 34.95
CA THR A 69 -27.32 -26.69 35.40
C THR A 69 -28.04 -26.04 34.21
N LYS A 70 -29.32 -25.71 34.39
CA LYS A 70 -30.11 -25.01 33.36
C LYS A 70 -29.43 -23.70 32.92
N ALA A 71 -28.81 -22.99 33.85
CA ALA A 71 -28.10 -21.73 33.57
C ALA A 71 -26.83 -21.95 32.71
N GLU A 72 -26.04 -22.98 33.00
CA GLU A 72 -24.86 -23.34 32.20
C GLU A 72 -25.26 -23.75 30.78
N ARG A 73 -26.33 -24.55 30.63
CA ARG A 73 -26.85 -24.91 29.32
C ARG A 73 -27.32 -23.69 28.54
N GLU A 74 -28.03 -22.76 29.19
CA GLU A 74 -28.47 -21.52 28.55
C GLU A 74 -27.28 -20.66 28.10
N LEU A 75 -26.24 -20.54 28.93
CA LEU A 75 -25.03 -19.81 28.58
C LEU A 75 -24.34 -20.42 27.35
N LYS A 76 -24.14 -21.74 27.33
CA LYS A 76 -23.55 -22.46 26.19
C LYS A 76 -24.37 -22.24 24.91
N LEU A 77 -25.70 -22.30 25.00
CA LEU A 77 -26.59 -21.99 23.87
C LEU A 77 -26.44 -20.55 23.39
N ARG A 78 -26.29 -19.56 24.29
CA ARG A 78 -26.04 -18.16 23.90
C ARG A 78 -24.71 -18.01 23.16
N VAL A 79 -23.66 -18.71 23.60
CA VAL A 79 -22.36 -18.71 22.91
C VAL A 79 -22.48 -19.31 21.51
N LEU A 80 -23.21 -20.41 21.34
CA LEU A 80 -23.49 -20.99 20.02
C LEU A 80 -24.25 -20.02 19.10
N HIS A 81 -25.22 -19.26 19.61
CA HIS A 81 -25.90 -18.23 18.83
C HIS A 81 -24.95 -17.10 18.40
N ILE A 82 -24.02 -16.69 19.28
CA ILE A 82 -23.00 -15.70 18.93
C ILE A 82 -22.09 -16.24 17.82
N TYR A 83 -21.67 -17.50 17.91
CA TYR A 83 -20.89 -18.15 16.87
C TYR A 83 -21.63 -18.23 15.53
N SER A 84 -22.92 -18.59 15.54
CA SER A 84 -23.75 -18.59 14.32
C SER A 84 -23.75 -17.22 13.64
N LYS A 85 -23.87 -16.13 14.41
CA LYS A 85 -23.78 -14.76 13.86
C LYS A 85 -22.42 -14.45 13.25
N ARG A 86 -21.33 -14.98 13.82
CA ARG A 86 -19.98 -14.83 13.25
C ARG A 86 -19.86 -15.59 11.92
N LEU A 87 -20.41 -16.80 11.84
CA LEU A 87 -20.48 -17.57 10.59
C LEU A 87 -21.28 -16.85 9.51
N ASP A 88 -22.43 -16.26 9.86
CA ASP A 88 -23.24 -15.49 8.92
C ASP A 88 -22.46 -14.30 8.36
N GLU A 89 -21.75 -13.58 9.21
CA GLU A 89 -20.94 -12.43 8.78
C GLU A 89 -19.73 -12.86 7.95
N ARG A 90 -19.08 -13.99 8.30
CA ARG A 90 -18.00 -14.58 7.51
C ARG A 90 -18.48 -14.95 6.10
N LYS A 91 -19.63 -15.62 6.01
CA LYS A 91 -20.28 -15.94 4.74
C LYS A 91 -20.62 -14.67 3.96
N ARG A 92 -21.26 -13.68 4.60
CA ARG A 92 -21.61 -12.40 3.98
C ARG A 92 -20.39 -11.70 3.39
N ARG A 93 -19.24 -11.67 4.08
CA ARG A 93 -18.01 -11.07 3.55
C ARG A 93 -17.43 -11.86 2.38
N LYS A 94 -17.43 -13.20 2.46
CA LYS A 94 -17.00 -14.06 1.35
C LYS A 94 -17.85 -13.81 0.12
N ASP A 95 -19.17 -13.86 0.26
CA ASP A 95 -20.11 -13.62 -0.83
C ASP A 95 -19.91 -12.23 -1.44
N PHE A 96 -19.73 -11.19 -0.60
CA PHE A 96 -19.46 -9.83 -1.06
C PHE A 96 -18.19 -9.71 -1.93
N ILE A 97 -17.10 -10.38 -1.53
CA ILE A 97 -15.83 -10.39 -2.27
C ILE A 97 -15.99 -11.09 -3.63
N LEU A 98 -16.64 -12.26 -3.63
CA LEU A 98 -16.82 -13.09 -4.82
C LEU A 98 -17.78 -12.46 -5.82
N GLU A 99 -18.95 -12.00 -5.36
CA GLU A 99 -19.96 -11.35 -6.21
C GLU A 99 -19.35 -10.19 -7.00
N ARG A 100 -18.47 -9.40 -6.36
CA ARG A 100 -17.84 -8.21 -6.95
C ARG A 100 -16.49 -8.48 -7.62
N ASN A 101 -16.04 -9.75 -7.67
CA ASN A 101 -14.76 -10.15 -8.26
C ASN A 101 -13.55 -9.39 -7.69
N LEU A 102 -13.54 -9.08 -6.40
CA LEU A 102 -12.48 -8.27 -5.76
C LEU A 102 -11.15 -9.03 -5.59
N LEU A 103 -11.09 -10.28 -6.02
CA LEU A 103 -9.89 -11.10 -6.05
C LEU A 103 -8.93 -10.70 -7.18
N TYR A 104 -9.45 -10.03 -8.21
CA TYR A 104 -8.71 -9.69 -9.41
C TYR A 104 -8.75 -8.19 -9.68
N PRO A 105 -7.72 -7.62 -10.35
CA PRO A 105 -7.79 -6.25 -10.82
C PRO A 105 -8.98 -6.07 -11.75
N ASP A 106 -9.84 -5.11 -11.45
CA ASP A 106 -11.03 -4.83 -12.27
C ASP A 106 -10.59 -4.42 -13.68
N PRO A 107 -11.06 -5.10 -14.76
CA PRO A 107 -10.80 -4.69 -16.13
C PRO A 107 -11.18 -3.22 -16.40
N PHE A 108 -12.16 -2.69 -15.67
CA PHE A 108 -12.54 -1.29 -15.76
C PHE A 108 -11.39 -0.36 -15.37
N GLU A 109 -10.59 -0.68 -14.34
CA GLU A 109 -9.44 0.13 -13.91
C GLU A 109 -8.37 0.26 -15.00
N ARG A 110 -8.24 -0.71 -15.93
CA ARG A 110 -7.21 -0.69 -16.98
C ARG A 110 -7.39 0.46 -17.98
N ASN A 111 -8.63 0.88 -18.21
CA ASN A 111 -8.96 1.92 -19.19
C ASN A 111 -8.97 3.33 -18.60
N LEU A 112 -8.64 3.48 -17.31
CA LEU A 112 -8.72 4.74 -16.59
C LEU A 112 -7.39 5.49 -16.60
N SER A 113 -7.47 6.81 -16.76
CA SER A 113 -6.35 7.73 -16.55
C SER A 113 -5.90 7.70 -15.06
N PRO A 114 -4.70 8.16 -14.71
CA PRO A 114 -4.26 8.18 -13.30
C PRO A 114 -5.19 8.98 -12.38
N GLU A 115 -5.73 10.11 -12.87
CA GLU A 115 -6.72 10.92 -12.16
C GLU A 115 -8.04 10.15 -11.96
N GLU A 116 -8.49 9.45 -12.99
CA GLU A 116 -9.72 8.64 -12.94
C GLU A 116 -9.57 7.43 -12.02
N LYS A 117 -8.37 6.82 -11.96
CA LYS A 117 -8.06 5.75 -10.99
C LYS A 117 -8.17 6.25 -9.56
N GLU A 118 -7.71 7.46 -9.28
CA GLU A 118 -7.85 8.04 -7.94
C GLU A 118 -9.32 8.25 -7.55
N ILE A 119 -10.16 8.69 -8.50
CA ILE A 119 -11.61 8.77 -8.31
C ILE A 119 -12.18 7.37 -8.03
N TYR A 120 -11.84 6.38 -8.85
CA TYR A 120 -12.29 5.00 -8.66
C TYR A 120 -11.90 4.46 -7.26
N GLN A 121 -10.66 4.65 -6.81
CA GLN A 121 -10.22 4.21 -5.47
C GLN A 121 -10.99 4.93 -4.35
N ARG A 122 -11.25 6.24 -4.49
CA ARG A 122 -12.05 6.99 -3.51
C ARG A 122 -13.48 6.47 -3.41
N TYR A 123 -14.05 6.00 -4.54
CA TYR A 123 -15.43 5.51 -4.57
C TYR A 123 -15.59 4.06 -4.12
N LYS A 124 -14.52 3.25 -4.06
CA LYS A 124 -14.57 1.86 -3.56
C LYS A 124 -15.27 1.71 -2.21
N VAL A 125 -15.14 2.70 -1.33
CA VAL A 125 -15.76 2.66 0.01
C VAL A 125 -17.28 2.55 -0.04
N PHE A 126 -17.90 3.05 -1.11
CA PHE A 126 -19.35 3.05 -1.33
C PHE A 126 -19.87 1.75 -1.96
N MET A 127 -19.00 0.81 -2.35
CA MET A 127 -19.42 -0.50 -2.86
C MET A 127 -20.30 -1.29 -1.89
N ARG A 128 -20.19 -1.01 -0.60
CA ARG A 128 -20.97 -1.69 0.46
C ARG A 128 -22.45 -1.32 0.49
N PHE A 129 -22.83 -0.21 -0.14
CA PHE A 129 -24.18 0.36 -0.09
C PHE A 129 -24.98 0.12 -1.37
N HIS A 130 -24.35 -0.44 -2.40
CA HIS A 130 -24.94 -0.62 -3.71
C HIS A 130 -24.79 -2.07 -4.16
N SER A 131 -25.67 -2.51 -5.06
CA SER A 131 -25.42 -3.71 -5.86
C SER A 131 -24.16 -3.52 -6.73
N LYS A 132 -23.63 -4.62 -7.26
CA LYS A 132 -22.48 -4.58 -8.16
C LYS A 132 -22.77 -3.72 -9.39
N GLU A 133 -23.98 -3.84 -9.94
CA GLU A 133 -24.43 -3.15 -11.15
C GLU A 133 -24.60 -1.66 -10.90
N GLU A 134 -25.29 -1.29 -9.82
CA GLU A 134 -25.49 0.12 -9.40
C GLU A 134 -24.16 0.81 -9.13
N HIS A 135 -23.24 0.15 -8.43
CA HIS A 135 -21.93 0.75 -8.16
C HIS A 135 -21.15 1.01 -9.44
N ARG A 136 -21.21 0.07 -10.40
CA ARG A 136 -20.56 0.23 -11.70
C ARG A 136 -21.18 1.37 -12.50
N GLU A 137 -22.50 1.54 -12.44
CA GLU A 137 -23.19 2.65 -13.08
C GLU A 137 -22.79 3.99 -12.46
N LEU A 138 -22.81 4.09 -11.13
CA LEU A 138 -22.33 5.26 -10.40
C LEU A 138 -20.90 5.66 -10.82
N LEU A 139 -19.98 4.69 -10.87
CA LEU A 139 -18.60 4.94 -11.28
C LEU A 139 -18.50 5.46 -12.71
N LYS A 140 -19.28 4.90 -13.64
CA LYS A 140 -19.33 5.39 -15.03
C LYS A 140 -19.79 6.85 -15.07
N SER A 141 -20.89 7.17 -14.39
CA SER A 141 -21.43 8.53 -14.35
C SER A 141 -20.45 9.54 -13.74
N VAL A 142 -19.82 9.19 -12.62
CA VAL A 142 -18.84 10.08 -11.95
C VAL A 142 -17.59 10.30 -12.82
N ILE A 143 -17.11 9.27 -13.51
CA ILE A 143 -15.96 9.40 -14.41
C ILE A 143 -16.33 10.22 -15.66
N GLU A 144 -17.52 10.02 -16.21
CA GLU A 144 -18.03 10.84 -17.32
C GLU A 144 -18.19 12.30 -16.91
N GLU A 145 -18.75 12.58 -15.74
CA GLU A 145 -18.84 13.93 -15.16
C GLU A 145 -17.45 14.57 -15.05
N HIS A 146 -16.47 13.84 -14.48
CA HIS A 146 -15.10 14.32 -14.38
C HIS A 146 -14.50 14.66 -15.75
N ARG A 147 -14.69 13.80 -16.76
CA ARG A 147 -14.23 14.04 -18.14
C ARG A 147 -14.86 15.28 -18.76
N ILE A 148 -16.16 15.49 -18.54
CA ILE A 148 -16.89 16.65 -19.05
C ILE A 148 -16.38 17.93 -18.36
N VAL A 149 -16.24 17.93 -17.04
CA VAL A 149 -15.73 19.08 -16.28
C VAL A 149 -14.31 19.43 -16.72
N LYS A 150 -13.42 18.43 -16.83
CA LYS A 150 -12.06 18.63 -17.35
C LYS A 150 -12.07 19.21 -18.75
N ARG A 151 -12.93 18.70 -19.64
CA ARG A 151 -13.06 19.21 -21.00
C ARG A 151 -13.56 20.65 -21.04
N ILE A 152 -14.52 21.01 -20.20
CA ILE A 152 -15.01 22.39 -20.08
C ILE A 152 -13.87 23.32 -19.63
N GLN A 153 -13.09 22.90 -18.63
CA GLN A 153 -11.94 23.68 -18.15
C GLN A 153 -10.90 23.89 -19.26
N GLU A 154 -10.52 22.84 -19.99
CA GLU A 154 -9.59 22.95 -21.12
C GLU A 154 -10.10 23.93 -22.21
N LEU A 155 -11.41 23.92 -22.49
CA LEU A 155 -12.01 24.84 -23.45
C LEU A 155 -12.06 26.29 -22.95
N GLN A 156 -12.29 26.48 -21.64
CA GLN A 156 -12.22 27.80 -21.01
C GLN A 156 -10.81 28.38 -21.04
N GLU A 157 -9.80 27.55 -20.77
CA GLU A 157 -8.38 27.93 -20.87
C GLU A 157 -7.99 28.26 -22.31
N ALA A 158 -8.43 27.47 -23.30
CA ALA A 158 -8.20 27.77 -24.72
C ALA A 158 -8.84 29.11 -25.13
N ARG A 159 -10.06 29.41 -24.64
CA ARG A 159 -10.71 30.71 -24.86
C ARG A 159 -9.90 31.86 -24.22
N ALA A 160 -9.40 31.66 -23.01
CA ALA A 160 -8.56 32.66 -22.33
C ALA A 160 -7.21 32.88 -23.04
N ALA A 161 -6.67 31.85 -23.68
CA ALA A 161 -5.48 31.93 -24.54
C ALA A 161 -5.75 32.59 -25.92
N GLY A 162 -7.00 32.99 -26.19
CA GLY A 162 -7.39 33.72 -27.40
C GLY A 162 -7.85 32.84 -28.56
N CYS A 163 -8.03 31.53 -28.38
CA CYS A 163 -8.62 30.67 -29.40
C CYS A 163 -10.09 31.05 -29.63
N ARG A 164 -10.47 31.30 -30.89
CA ARG A 164 -11.84 31.73 -31.26
C ARG A 164 -12.63 30.64 -31.99
N THR A 165 -11.95 29.64 -32.52
CA THR A 165 -12.58 28.51 -33.23
C THR A 165 -12.37 27.18 -32.51
N ALA A 166 -13.28 26.22 -32.70
CA ALA A 166 -13.16 24.88 -32.14
C ALA A 166 -11.89 24.15 -32.62
N ALA A 167 -11.48 24.38 -33.87
CA ALA A 167 -10.26 23.80 -34.42
C ALA A 167 -9.00 24.36 -33.76
N GLU A 168 -8.95 25.67 -33.49
CA GLU A 168 -7.85 26.28 -32.73
C GLU A 168 -7.80 25.77 -31.29
N ALA A 169 -8.95 25.68 -30.61
CA ALA A 169 -9.00 25.18 -29.24
C ALA A 169 -8.52 23.73 -29.14
N ASN A 170 -8.91 22.86 -30.09
CA ASN A 170 -8.42 21.47 -30.13
C ASN A 170 -6.91 21.41 -30.34
N LYS A 171 -6.36 22.21 -31.28
CA LYS A 171 -4.91 22.29 -31.50
C LYS A 171 -4.16 22.78 -30.27
N PHE A 172 -4.69 23.80 -29.58
CA PHE A 172 -4.10 24.32 -28.34
C PHE A 172 -4.06 23.25 -27.24
N ILE A 173 -5.16 22.51 -27.06
CA ILE A 173 -5.26 21.45 -26.05
C ILE A 173 -4.32 20.29 -26.38
N GLU A 174 -4.23 19.88 -27.65
CA GLU A 174 -3.27 18.85 -28.09
C GLU A 174 -1.82 19.30 -27.87
N GLN A 175 -1.48 20.55 -28.21
CA GLN A 175 -0.15 21.09 -27.97
C GLN A 175 0.19 21.17 -26.49
N LYS A 176 -0.76 21.59 -25.65
CA LYS A 176 -0.61 21.61 -24.19
C LYS A 176 -0.37 20.21 -23.64
N ARG A 177 -1.20 19.22 -24.01
CA ARG A 177 -1.04 17.82 -23.59
C ARG A 177 0.29 17.23 -24.05
N LYS A 178 0.75 17.56 -25.26
CA LYS A 178 2.04 17.11 -25.77
C LYS A 178 3.20 17.68 -24.94
N LYS A 179 3.17 18.97 -24.62
CA LYS A 179 4.17 19.62 -23.76
C LYS A 179 4.21 19.01 -22.36
N GLU A 180 3.04 18.80 -21.74
CA GLU A 180 2.94 18.16 -20.42
C GLU A 180 3.46 16.71 -20.45
N ALA A 181 3.17 15.96 -21.50
CA ALA A 181 3.69 14.60 -21.67
C ALA A 181 5.21 14.57 -21.86
N GLU A 182 5.78 15.50 -22.63
CA GLU A 182 7.23 15.66 -22.82
C GLU A 182 7.92 16.05 -21.51
N GLU A 183 7.36 17.01 -20.76
CA GLU A 183 7.89 17.42 -19.46
C GLU A 183 7.84 16.25 -18.45
N ASN A 184 6.73 15.51 -18.40
CA ASN A 184 6.61 14.36 -17.51
C ASN A 184 7.58 13.22 -17.90
N ALA A 185 7.77 12.98 -19.21
CA ALA A 185 8.75 12.02 -19.69
C ALA A 185 10.19 12.46 -19.38
N GLN A 186 10.48 13.76 -19.44
CA GLN A 186 11.79 14.31 -19.08
C GLN A 186 12.05 14.20 -17.57
N ARG A 187 11.07 14.55 -16.72
CA ARG A 187 11.15 14.34 -15.26
C ARG A 187 11.39 12.88 -14.90
N LEU A 188 10.75 11.94 -15.61
CA LEU A 188 10.96 10.50 -15.40
C LEU A 188 12.35 10.04 -15.88
N LYS A 189 12.89 10.63 -16.96
CA LYS A 189 14.27 10.37 -17.39
C LYS A 189 15.29 10.93 -16.41
N GLU A 190 15.08 12.13 -15.89
CA GLU A 190 15.93 12.72 -14.86
C GLU A 190 15.89 11.90 -13.57
N SER A 191 14.74 11.31 -13.20
CA SER A 191 14.65 10.40 -12.05
C SER A 191 15.32 9.04 -12.29
N VAL A 192 15.46 8.59 -13.55
CA VAL A 192 16.14 7.33 -13.92
C VAL A 192 17.64 7.53 -14.16
N GLN A 193 18.04 8.72 -14.61
CA GLN A 193 19.44 9.09 -14.85
C GLN A 193 20.15 9.57 -13.57
N ALA A 194 19.39 9.81 -12.49
CA ALA A 194 19.84 9.59 -11.13
C ALA A 194 20.05 8.07 -10.87
N GLY A 195 21.06 7.50 -11.56
CA GLY A 195 21.53 6.14 -11.35
C GLY A 195 22.39 5.98 -10.08
N PRO A 196 22.74 4.74 -9.70
CA PRO A 196 22.69 4.25 -8.32
C PRO A 196 23.98 4.51 -7.53
N SER A 197 23.85 5.18 -6.39
CA SER A 197 24.67 4.92 -5.21
C SER A 197 23.74 4.82 -4.01
N GLY A 198 23.59 3.62 -3.46
CA GLY A 198 22.87 3.38 -2.21
C GLY A 198 21.60 2.54 -2.36
N LYS A 199 21.81 1.23 -2.39
CA LYS A 199 20.92 0.13 -1.97
C LYS A 199 19.46 0.49 -1.61
N VAL A 200 18.58 -0.08 -2.44
CA VAL A 200 17.18 -0.42 -2.20
C VAL A 200 16.94 -1.05 -0.82
N LEU A 201 15.90 -0.60 -0.11
CA LEU A 201 14.79 -1.45 0.33
C LEU A 201 13.49 -0.64 0.45
N LEU A 202 12.47 -1.18 -0.21
CA LEU A 202 11.08 -0.72 -0.30
C LEU A 202 10.31 -0.98 0.99
N HIS A 203 9.36 -0.10 1.30
CA HIS A 203 7.92 -0.39 1.44
C HIS A 203 7.25 0.98 1.73
N GLY A 204 6.18 1.43 1.09
CA GLY A 204 5.17 0.72 0.32
C GLY A 204 3.81 0.97 0.96
N SER A 205 3.19 2.12 0.63
CA SER A 205 1.73 2.36 0.58
C SER A 205 0.94 2.48 1.91
N PRO A 206 -0.35 2.90 1.88
CA PRO A 206 -1.01 3.88 1.01
C PRO A 206 -1.97 4.81 1.81
N ARG A 207 -2.41 5.94 1.22
CA ARG A 207 -3.77 6.55 1.29
C ARG A 207 -3.78 8.06 1.55
N GLY A 208 -4.57 8.73 0.72
CA GLY A 208 -5.70 9.51 1.25
C GLY A 208 -5.54 11.02 1.26
N ILE A 209 -5.56 11.63 0.08
CA ILE A 209 -5.89 13.05 -0.05
C ILE A 209 -7.38 13.22 0.29
N VAL A 210 -7.65 13.88 1.41
CA VAL A 210 -8.90 14.61 1.62
C VAL A 210 -8.65 16.05 1.18
N ARG A 211 -9.31 16.45 0.09
CA ARG A 211 -9.44 17.84 -0.33
C ARG A 211 -10.71 18.41 0.31
N GLY A 212 -10.54 19.43 1.16
CA GLY A 212 -11.62 20.32 1.59
C GLY A 212 -11.49 21.68 0.90
N SER A 213 -12.54 22.08 0.19
CA SER A 213 -12.70 23.39 -0.45
C SER A 213 -13.05 24.51 0.57
N PRO A 214 -12.96 25.80 0.20
CA PRO A 214 -12.76 26.91 1.12
C PRO A 214 -14.08 27.55 1.60
N GLY A 215 -14.07 28.02 2.86
CA GLY A 215 -15.16 28.78 3.46
C GLY A 215 -14.66 30.02 4.20
N LEU A 216 -14.99 31.17 3.62
CA LEU A 216 -15.34 32.46 4.24
C LEU A 216 -14.41 33.12 5.29
N GLN A 217 -13.97 34.32 4.92
CA GLN A 217 -13.50 35.48 5.70
C GLN A 217 -14.31 35.76 7.01
N PRO A 218 -13.73 36.45 8.03
CA PRO A 218 -13.74 37.92 8.03
C PRO A 218 -12.49 38.65 8.63
N PHE A 219 -12.03 39.66 7.88
CA PHE A 219 -11.81 41.07 8.27
C PHE A 219 -11.01 41.46 9.54
N SER A 220 -9.87 42.17 9.32
CA SER A 220 -9.55 43.56 9.77
C SER A 220 -8.04 43.74 10.06
N LYS A 221 -7.30 44.42 9.18
CA LYS A 221 -6.77 45.82 9.25
C LYS A 221 -5.41 45.94 10.00
N GLU A 222 -4.39 46.69 9.58
CA GLU A 222 -4.08 47.51 8.39
C GLU A 222 -2.58 47.94 8.51
N SER A 223 -1.88 48.09 7.38
CA SER A 223 -0.80 49.07 7.05
C SER A 223 0.51 49.09 7.88
N SER A 224 1.72 49.26 7.34
CA SER A 224 2.21 49.87 6.10
C SER A 224 3.70 49.54 5.83
N THR A 225 4.02 49.30 4.56
CA THR A 225 5.17 49.79 3.75
C THR A 225 6.60 49.86 4.35
N VAL A 226 7.58 49.22 3.67
CA VAL A 226 8.80 49.83 3.09
C VAL A 226 9.65 48.77 2.35
N LEU A 227 10.19 49.18 1.19
CA LEU A 227 11.12 48.48 0.29
C LEU A 227 12.39 47.94 0.97
N GLY A 228 12.96 46.85 0.42
CA GLY A 228 14.39 46.56 0.58
C GLY A 228 14.82 45.11 0.39
N GLN A 229 15.13 44.75 -0.85
CA GLN A 229 16.23 43.88 -1.33
C GLN A 229 16.76 42.69 -0.48
N THR A 230 16.80 41.54 -1.17
CA THR A 230 17.86 40.51 -1.16
C THR A 230 18.24 39.84 0.16
N THR A 231 18.00 38.53 0.28
CA THR A 231 19.00 37.48 -0.01
C THR A 231 18.42 36.09 0.28
N LEU A 232 18.64 35.18 -0.67
CA LEU A 232 18.54 33.72 -0.58
C LEU A 232 19.05 33.15 0.75
N SER A 233 18.22 32.42 1.51
CA SER A 233 18.63 31.29 2.39
C SER A 233 17.43 30.60 3.09
N THR A 234 16.53 29.99 2.32
CA THR A 234 15.47 29.10 2.86
C THR A 234 15.24 27.89 1.95
N LEU A 235 16.32 27.28 1.46
CA LEU A 235 16.28 26.09 0.59
C LEU A 235 17.17 24.99 1.19
N ASP A 236 16.86 24.55 2.41
CA ASP A 236 17.17 23.18 2.84
C ASP A 236 16.39 22.77 4.10
N ASP A 237 15.14 23.25 4.24
CA ASP A 237 14.29 22.82 5.34
C ASP A 237 13.69 21.45 4.96
N TRP A 238 14.34 20.38 5.42
CA TRP A 238 13.84 19.02 5.29
C TRP A 238 12.61 18.89 6.19
N ASP A 239 11.46 19.32 5.65
CA ASP A 239 10.18 19.33 6.34
C ASP A 239 9.64 17.91 6.46
N ILE A 240 9.57 17.44 7.70
CA ILE A 240 9.16 16.09 8.05
C ILE A 240 7.66 15.98 8.33
N THR A 241 6.94 17.11 8.41
CA THR A 241 5.54 17.16 8.88
C THR A 241 4.57 16.36 8.01
N GLY A 242 4.90 16.07 6.76
CA GLY A 242 4.08 15.25 5.85
C GLY A 242 4.36 13.74 5.84
N PHE A 243 5.34 13.24 6.60
CA PHE A 243 5.73 11.83 6.56
C PHE A 243 4.99 10.97 7.60
N ILE A 244 4.67 9.73 7.23
CA ILE A 244 3.98 8.75 8.07
C ILE A 244 4.78 8.53 9.37
N GLY A 245 4.13 8.75 10.52
CA GLY A 245 4.73 8.61 11.86
C GLY A 245 5.22 9.93 12.47
N ALA A 246 5.21 11.06 11.74
CA ALA A 246 5.58 12.36 12.28
C ALA A 246 4.68 12.79 13.47
N ASP A 247 3.39 12.42 13.43
CA ASP A 247 2.42 12.75 14.49
C ASP A 247 2.70 12.07 15.83
N LEU A 248 3.49 10.98 15.82
CA LEU A 248 3.86 10.23 17.02
C LEU A 248 5.16 10.73 17.67
N LEU A 249 5.83 11.70 17.03
CA LEU A 249 7.07 12.29 17.51
C LEU A 249 6.79 13.57 18.31
N SER A 250 7.51 13.74 19.41
CA SER A 250 7.60 15.04 20.09
C SER A 250 8.31 16.08 19.21
N ASP A 251 8.13 17.36 19.49
CA ASP A 251 8.77 18.43 18.72
C ASP A 251 10.31 18.32 18.72
N SER A 252 10.89 17.86 19.84
CA SER A 252 12.32 17.57 19.92
C SER A 252 12.77 16.39 19.05
N GLU A 253 11.90 15.41 18.81
CA GLU A 253 12.20 14.27 17.95
C GLU A 253 12.00 14.61 16.47
N LYS A 254 10.99 15.43 16.15
CA LYS A 254 10.80 15.98 14.80
C LYS A 254 12.02 16.80 14.38
N GLN A 255 12.49 17.69 15.25
CA GLN A 255 13.69 18.49 15.02
C GLN A 255 14.92 17.60 14.81
N LEU A 256 15.10 16.57 15.65
CA LEU A 256 16.21 15.63 15.51
C LEU A 256 16.14 14.89 14.17
N CYS A 257 14.97 14.40 13.77
CA CYS A 257 14.77 13.72 12.50
C CYS A 257 15.13 14.61 11.30
N SER A 258 14.79 15.90 11.35
CA SER A 258 15.14 16.88 10.30
C SER A 258 16.65 17.11 10.26
N GLU A 259 17.30 17.20 11.42
CA GLU A 259 18.74 17.42 11.53
C GLU A 259 19.56 16.21 11.04
N ILE A 260 19.17 14.99 11.41
CA ILE A 260 19.88 13.75 11.00
C ILE A 260 19.41 13.18 9.66
N ARG A 261 18.42 13.84 9.04
CA ARG A 261 17.75 13.40 7.80
C ARG A 261 17.35 11.93 7.84
N ILE A 262 16.54 11.58 8.86
CA ILE A 262 15.92 10.27 9.00
C ILE A 262 14.39 10.45 8.95
N LEU A 263 13.70 9.57 8.23
CA LEU A 263 12.24 9.56 8.20
C LEU A 263 11.66 9.18 9.59
N PRO A 264 10.56 9.80 10.04
CA PRO A 264 9.91 9.48 11.31
C PRO A 264 9.64 8.00 11.54
N SER A 265 9.15 7.31 10.51
CA SER A 265 8.88 5.87 10.55
C SER A 265 10.14 5.06 10.86
N HIS A 266 11.27 5.43 10.26
CA HIS A 266 12.55 4.79 10.49
C HIS A 266 13.11 5.12 11.87
N TYR A 267 13.00 6.38 12.30
CA TYR A 267 13.38 6.82 13.64
C TYR A 267 12.62 6.06 14.74
N LEU A 268 11.29 5.90 14.61
CA LEU A 268 10.46 5.13 15.54
C LEU A 268 10.87 3.66 15.60
N SER A 269 11.16 3.05 14.44
CA SER A 269 11.65 1.67 14.37
C SER A 269 13.00 1.50 15.07
N MET A 270 13.91 2.46 14.90
CA MET A 270 15.18 2.50 15.64
C MET A 270 14.95 2.64 17.14
N LEU A 271 14.05 3.53 17.56
CA LEU A 271 13.71 3.77 18.96
C LEU A 271 13.17 2.50 19.65
N GLN A 272 12.25 1.81 18.99
CA GLN A 272 11.66 0.56 19.49
C GLN A 272 12.71 -0.54 19.61
N THR A 273 13.53 -0.71 18.57
CA THR A 273 14.54 -1.77 18.51
C THR A 273 15.64 -1.53 19.56
N LEU A 274 16.13 -0.29 19.68
CA LEU A 274 17.09 0.09 20.71
C LEU A 274 16.53 -0.11 22.11
N SER A 275 15.30 0.34 22.38
CA SER A 275 14.67 0.17 23.70
C SER A 275 14.52 -1.30 24.07
N MET A 276 14.12 -2.15 23.12
CA MET A 276 13.98 -3.59 23.36
C MET A 276 15.34 -4.26 23.63
N GLU A 277 16.37 -3.95 22.86
CA GLU A 277 17.69 -4.56 23.02
C GLU A 277 18.43 -4.04 24.26
N ILE A 278 18.18 -2.81 24.69
CA ILE A 278 18.64 -2.27 25.98
C ILE A 278 17.95 -3.02 27.13
N MET A 279 16.63 -3.23 27.07
CA MET A 279 15.91 -4.00 28.10
C MET A 279 16.39 -5.46 28.20
N LYS A 280 16.82 -6.06 27.08
CA LYS A 280 17.43 -7.40 27.06
C LYS A 280 18.87 -7.44 27.57
N GLY A 281 19.51 -6.29 27.78
CA GLY A 281 20.91 -6.19 28.21
C GLY A 281 21.94 -6.38 27.09
N ASN A 282 21.52 -6.37 25.83
CA ASN A 282 22.40 -6.60 24.67
C ASN A 282 23.17 -5.34 24.24
N ILE A 283 22.71 -4.15 24.65
CA ILE A 283 23.33 -2.87 24.33
C ILE A 283 23.71 -2.18 25.64
N SER A 284 25.01 -2.09 25.89
CA SER A 284 25.56 -1.38 27.06
C SER A 284 26.23 -0.07 26.68
N LYS A 285 26.71 0.04 25.43
CA LYS A 285 27.40 1.21 24.88
C LYS A 285 26.84 1.58 23.51
N LYS A 286 27.04 2.84 23.12
CA LYS A 286 26.67 3.36 21.79
C LYS A 286 27.22 2.51 20.63
N SER A 287 28.44 2.02 20.76
CA SER A 287 29.10 1.15 19.76
C SER A 287 28.36 -0.16 19.49
N ASP A 288 27.67 -0.70 20.50
CA ASP A 288 26.98 -1.98 20.39
C ASP A 288 25.73 -1.85 19.48
N ALA A 289 25.17 -0.64 19.42
CA ALA A 289 24.01 -0.32 18.59
C ALA A 289 24.34 -0.15 17.10
N HIS A 290 25.60 0.11 16.73
CA HIS A 290 25.98 0.39 15.34
C HIS A 290 25.73 -0.80 14.41
N ASN A 291 25.86 -2.03 14.91
CA ASN A 291 25.66 -3.24 14.13
C ASN A 291 24.18 -3.63 13.93
N LEU A 292 23.25 -2.99 14.66
CA LEU A 292 21.82 -3.31 14.62
C LEU A 292 21.08 -2.63 13.48
N PHE A 293 21.62 -1.53 12.95
CA PHE A 293 20.96 -0.74 11.93
C PHE A 293 21.85 -0.57 10.70
N LYS A 294 21.26 -0.62 9.51
CA LYS A 294 21.95 -0.32 8.24
C LYS A 294 22.00 1.20 8.01
N VAL A 295 22.40 1.95 9.04
CA VAL A 295 22.43 3.42 9.07
C VAL A 295 23.82 3.88 9.51
N GLU A 296 24.22 5.08 9.12
CA GLU A 296 25.49 5.67 9.54
C GLU A 296 25.61 5.71 11.09
N PRO A 297 26.76 5.29 11.67
CA PRO A 297 26.95 5.24 13.13
C PRO A 297 26.64 6.56 13.86
N SER A 298 26.98 7.69 13.24
CA SER A 298 26.71 9.05 13.74
C SER A 298 25.22 9.32 13.98
N LYS A 299 24.35 8.74 13.17
CA LYS A 299 22.89 8.86 13.30
C LYS A 299 22.36 7.96 14.39
N VAL A 300 22.88 6.73 14.50
CA VAL A 300 22.52 5.78 15.55
C VAL A 300 22.87 6.34 16.93
N ASP A 301 24.04 6.98 17.07
CA ASP A 301 24.47 7.65 18.30
C ASP A 301 23.48 8.74 18.74
N ARG A 302 23.00 9.54 17.79
CA ARG A 302 22.04 10.61 18.06
C ARG A 302 20.67 10.09 18.49
N VAL A 303 20.21 8.96 17.93
CA VAL A 303 18.97 8.30 18.39
C VAL A 303 19.16 7.72 19.79
N TYR A 304 20.31 7.08 20.06
CA TYR A 304 20.66 6.56 21.38
C TYR A 304 20.72 7.68 22.43
N ASP A 305 21.32 8.83 22.11
CA ASP A 305 21.38 9.99 23.00
C ASP A 305 19.99 10.55 23.35
N MET A 306 19.04 10.51 22.40
CA MET A 306 17.66 10.90 22.69
C MET A 306 16.98 9.93 23.66
N LEU A 307 17.26 8.63 23.57
CA LEU A 307 16.75 7.62 24.52
C LEU A 307 17.32 7.80 25.93
N VAL A 308 18.61 8.13 26.03
CA VAL A 308 19.26 8.49 27.31
C VAL A 308 18.62 9.76 27.89
N LYS A 309 18.41 10.78 27.06
CA LYS A 309 17.76 12.04 27.47
C LYS A 309 16.32 11.85 27.94
N LYS A 310 15.61 10.87 27.38
CA LYS A 310 14.25 10.49 27.81
C LYS A 310 14.22 9.60 29.06
N GLY A 311 15.37 9.24 29.63
CA GLY A 311 15.46 8.44 30.86
C GLY A 311 15.12 6.96 30.68
N ILE A 312 15.09 6.46 29.44
CA ILE A 312 14.83 5.04 29.12
C ILE A 312 16.11 4.20 29.30
N VAL A 313 17.27 4.85 29.22
CA VAL A 313 18.58 4.26 29.50
C VAL A 313 19.10 4.86 30.80
N GLN A 314 19.37 4.01 31.79
CA GLN A 314 20.08 4.40 33.00
C GLN A 314 21.58 4.24 32.73
N VAL A 315 22.32 5.35 32.73
CA VAL A 315 23.80 5.34 32.67
C VAL A 315 24.36 4.72 33.95
#